data_AF-A0A9P8C204-F1
#
_entry.id   AF-A0A9P8C204-F1
#
_cell.length_a   1.000
_cell.length_b   1.000
_cell.length_c   1.000
_cell.angle_alpha   90.00
_cell.angle_beta   90.00
_cell.angle_gamma   90.00
#
_symmetry.space_group_name_H-M   'P 1'
#
loop_
_entity.id
_entity.type
_entity.pdbx_description
1 polymer ?
#
loop_
_entity_poly.entity_id
_entity_poly.type
_entity_poly.pdbx_seq_one_letter_code
_entity_poly.pdbx_strand_id
1 'polypeptide(L)'
;MNPPKTINSPKTSASTTNPPSHFHSFPHLPLELRHLIWTLVLPGPRVIEVIISSIPTPRWICVQESCHPTPVIGAVCRESRGVYLGTWVPFLPIHKTSEPHGTARSVMESSGISFINPRIDTLYISLSPGIITLALFNSLATHPALKNLHTLLLNWREMEYLNKSSRGDTPIAIFQGTRRLTVVVNDTNYGPALPPRPKVGIKTWFVPQRGHAEGWRRREVKEVMGGFWKRFGGLVGGWEEEEVGLYGVVWRGREMRW
;
A
#
# COMPACT_ATOMS: atom_id res chain seq x y z
N MET A 1 -51.70 9.69 -19.83
CA MET A 1 -50.60 9.46 -18.87
C MET A 1 -50.98 8.25 -18.04
N ASN A 2 -50.25 7.14 -18.18
CA ASN A 2 -50.53 5.91 -17.44
C ASN A 2 -49.79 5.93 -16.09
N PRO A 3 -50.43 5.52 -14.99
CA PRO A 3 -49.79 5.50 -13.68
C PRO A 3 -48.70 4.42 -13.59
N PRO A 4 -47.64 4.65 -12.79
CA PRO A 4 -46.54 3.71 -12.64
C PRO A 4 -47.02 2.42 -11.96
N LYS A 5 -46.67 1.28 -12.56
CA LYS A 5 -46.91 -0.06 -12.00
C LYS A 5 -46.09 -0.26 -10.74
N THR A 6 -46.76 -0.49 -9.63
CA THR A 6 -46.18 -0.88 -8.34
C THR A 6 -45.51 -2.24 -8.46
N ILE A 7 -44.18 -2.28 -8.36
CA ILE A 7 -43.40 -3.51 -8.28
C ILE A 7 -43.53 -4.04 -6.85
N ASN A 8 -44.22 -5.17 -6.68
CA ASN A 8 -44.33 -5.87 -5.41
C ASN A 8 -42.96 -6.45 -5.04
N SER A 9 -42.25 -5.80 -4.12
CA SER A 9 -41.03 -6.35 -3.52
C SER A 9 -41.35 -7.69 -2.84
N PRO A 10 -40.49 -8.72 -2.98
CA PRO A 10 -40.70 -10.00 -2.31
C PRO A 10 -40.76 -9.78 -0.81
N LYS A 11 -41.86 -10.19 -0.17
CA LYS A 11 -41.95 -10.31 1.30
C LYS A 11 -40.95 -11.37 1.74
N THR A 12 -39.74 -10.96 2.09
CA THR A 12 -38.77 -11.82 2.76
C THR A 12 -39.35 -12.16 4.13
N SER A 13 -39.96 -13.34 4.26
CA SER A 13 -40.44 -13.87 5.53
C SER A 13 -39.24 -14.05 6.45
N ALA A 14 -39.10 -13.15 7.43
CA ALA A 14 -38.08 -13.24 8.47
C ALA A 14 -38.27 -14.57 9.21
N SER A 15 -37.41 -15.54 8.91
CA SER A 15 -37.37 -16.79 9.66
C SER A 15 -36.87 -16.45 11.07
N THR A 16 -37.77 -16.55 12.04
CA THR A 16 -37.47 -16.41 13.47
C THR A 16 -36.64 -17.61 13.92
N THR A 17 -35.36 -17.67 13.54
CA THR A 17 -34.43 -18.65 14.09
C THR A 17 -34.22 -18.31 15.56
N ASN A 18 -34.72 -19.18 16.43
CA ASN A 18 -34.47 -19.09 17.87
C ASN A 18 -32.96 -18.92 18.10
N PRO A 19 -32.55 -17.96 18.95
CA PRO A 19 -31.14 -17.77 19.24
C PRO A 19 -30.57 -19.08 19.81
N PRO A 20 -29.31 -19.44 19.47
CA PRO A 20 -28.68 -20.63 20.02
C PRO A 20 -28.69 -20.56 21.55
N SER A 21 -29.17 -21.62 22.20
CA SER A 21 -29.35 -21.68 23.66
C SER A 21 -28.03 -21.71 24.45
N HIS A 22 -26.90 -21.93 23.77
CA HIS A 22 -25.59 -22.04 24.40
C HIS A 22 -24.49 -21.44 23.52
N PHE A 23 -23.64 -20.60 24.11
CA PHE A 23 -22.44 -20.06 23.47
C PHE A 23 -21.21 -20.83 23.96
N HIS A 24 -20.48 -21.46 23.04
CA HIS A 24 -19.24 -22.16 23.39
C HIS A 24 -18.10 -21.15 23.61
N SER A 25 -17.35 -21.29 24.70
CA SER A 25 -16.14 -20.50 24.89
C SER A 25 -15.09 -20.84 23.83
N PHE A 26 -14.31 -19.83 23.42
CA PHE A 26 -13.39 -19.95 22.29
C PHE A 26 -12.50 -21.21 22.30
N PRO A 27 -11.87 -21.60 23.42
CA PRO A 27 -11.00 -22.80 23.45
C PRO A 27 -11.71 -24.12 23.15
N HIS A 28 -13.04 -24.18 23.32
CA HIS A 28 -13.86 -25.36 23.10
C HIS A 28 -14.51 -25.38 21.71
N LEU A 29 -14.28 -24.36 20.88
CA LEU A 29 -14.70 -24.39 19.49
C LEU A 29 -13.90 -25.45 18.71
N PRO A 30 -14.53 -26.14 17.74
CA PRO A 30 -13.82 -26.93 16.74
C PRO A 30 -12.62 -26.18 16.15
N LEU A 31 -11.56 -26.92 15.84
CA LEU A 31 -10.30 -26.33 15.36
C LEU A 31 -10.51 -25.48 14.09
N GLU A 32 -11.39 -25.93 13.21
CA GLU A 32 -11.75 -25.26 11.96
C GLU A 32 -12.36 -23.87 12.23
N LEU A 33 -13.25 -23.78 13.22
CA LEU A 33 -13.88 -22.51 13.60
C LEU A 33 -12.88 -21.57 14.27
N ARG A 34 -12.00 -22.09 15.14
CA ARG A 34 -10.92 -21.27 15.74
C ARG A 34 -9.98 -20.73 14.67
N HIS A 35 -9.57 -21.58 13.73
CA HIS A 35 -8.73 -21.18 12.60
C HIS A 35 -9.41 -20.15 11.70
N LEU A 36 -10.70 -20.32 11.43
CA LEU A 36 -11.50 -19.35 10.67
C LEU A 36 -11.55 -18.00 11.38
N ILE A 37 -11.82 -17.98 12.70
CA ILE A 37 -11.81 -16.74 13.50
C ILE A 37 -10.44 -16.07 13.41
N TRP A 38 -9.35 -16.82 13.61
CA TRP A 38 -8.00 -16.28 13.48
C TRP A 38 -7.70 -15.74 12.09
N THR A 39 -8.15 -16.40 11.03
CA THR A 39 -7.97 -15.92 9.66
C THR A 39 -8.75 -14.62 9.42
N LEU A 40 -9.98 -14.53 9.94
CA LEU A 40 -10.85 -13.35 9.78
C LEU A 40 -10.36 -12.13 10.56
N VAL A 41 -9.62 -12.33 11.66
CA VAL A 41 -9.04 -11.23 12.44
C VAL A 41 -7.62 -10.84 12.00
N LEU A 42 -7.10 -11.43 10.92
CA LEU A 42 -5.83 -11.00 10.34
C LEU A 42 -5.90 -9.53 9.91
N PRO A 43 -4.79 -8.79 9.95
CA PRO A 43 -4.76 -7.42 9.47
C PRO A 43 -5.17 -7.35 8.00
N GLY A 44 -5.99 -6.35 7.67
CA GLY A 44 -6.23 -5.99 6.28
C GLY A 44 -4.96 -5.43 5.62
N PRO A 45 -5.05 -5.04 4.34
CA PRO A 45 -3.99 -4.33 3.65
C PRO A 45 -3.55 -3.04 4.36
N ARG A 46 -2.24 -2.82 4.49
CA ARG A 46 -1.67 -1.63 5.16
C ARG A 46 -0.62 -0.94 4.29
N VAL A 47 -0.26 0.29 4.65
CA VAL A 47 0.88 1.00 4.06
C VAL A 47 2.05 0.90 5.04
N ILE A 48 3.14 0.24 4.62
CA ILE A 48 4.37 0.14 5.40
C ILE A 48 5.36 1.16 4.87
N GLU A 49 5.57 2.23 5.63
CA GLU A 49 6.56 3.25 5.29
C GLU A 49 7.96 2.83 5.73
N VAL A 50 8.90 2.92 4.80
CA VAL A 50 10.32 2.72 5.05
C VAL A 50 11.10 3.99 4.76
N ILE A 51 12.03 4.30 5.66
CA ILE A 51 12.96 5.42 5.55
C ILE A 51 14.37 4.92 5.76
N ILE A 52 15.35 5.76 5.41
CA ILE A 52 16.76 5.50 5.72
C ILE A 52 17.13 6.26 7.00
N SER A 53 17.64 5.54 8.00
CA SER A 53 18.23 6.16 9.19
C SER A 53 19.52 6.87 8.80
N SER A 54 19.71 8.11 9.25
CA SER A 54 20.77 8.97 8.71
C SER A 54 22.18 8.68 9.25
N ILE A 55 22.36 8.04 10.42
CA ILE A 55 23.67 7.91 11.10
C ILE A 55 23.64 6.69 12.07
N PRO A 56 24.77 6.01 12.36
CA PRO A 56 26.10 6.15 11.73
C PRO A 56 26.23 5.38 10.42
N THR A 57 25.39 4.38 10.18
CA THR A 57 25.34 3.62 8.94
C THR A 57 23.93 3.71 8.36
N PRO A 58 23.78 4.13 7.08
CA PRO A 58 22.48 4.20 6.46
C PRO A 58 21.88 2.79 6.38
N ARG A 59 20.76 2.59 7.06
CA ARG A 59 19.99 1.35 7.04
C ARG A 59 18.52 1.65 6.86
N TRP A 60 17.83 0.71 6.23
CA TRP A 60 16.39 0.75 6.10
C TRP A 60 15.74 0.45 7.44
N ILE A 61 14.78 1.28 7.81
CA ILE A 61 13.96 1.13 9.01
C ILE A 61 12.50 1.37 8.65
N CYS A 62 11.60 0.77 9.40
CA CYS A 62 10.18 1.09 9.32
C CYS A 62 9.82 2.19 10.31
N VAL A 63 8.99 3.12 9.83
CA VAL A 63 8.39 4.17 10.65
C VAL A 63 7.33 3.54 11.55
N GLN A 64 7.38 3.80 12.86
CA GLN A 64 6.46 3.17 13.81
C GLN A 64 5.01 3.53 13.52
N GLU A 65 4.72 4.77 13.12
CA GLU A 65 3.39 5.27 12.82
C GLU A 65 2.75 4.52 11.66
N SER A 66 3.58 4.07 10.72
CA SER A 66 3.19 3.26 9.56
C SER A 66 3.19 1.75 9.87
N CYS A 67 3.78 1.36 11.00
CA CYS A 67 3.66 0.03 11.57
C CYS A 67 2.49 0.01 12.55
N HIS A 68 1.35 -0.54 12.13
CA HIS A 68 0.33 -0.91 13.11
C HIS A 68 1.01 -1.72 14.23
N PRO A 69 0.72 -1.41 15.52
CA PRO A 69 1.30 -2.14 16.64
C PRO A 69 1.14 -3.63 16.36
N THR A 70 2.18 -4.44 16.65
CA THR A 70 2.21 -5.88 16.37
C THR A 70 0.80 -6.42 16.52
N PRO A 71 0.15 -6.83 15.41
CA PRO A 71 -1.29 -6.98 15.41
C PRO A 71 -1.64 -7.93 16.54
N VAL A 72 -2.64 -7.57 17.34
CA VAL A 72 -2.95 -8.23 18.62
C VAL A 72 -2.93 -9.76 18.48
N ILE A 73 -3.36 -10.26 17.32
CA ILE A 73 -3.28 -11.66 16.89
C ILE A 73 -1.90 -12.33 17.09
N GLY A 74 -0.77 -11.63 16.86
CA GLY A 74 0.58 -12.16 17.08
C GLY A 74 0.96 -12.32 18.57
N ALA A 75 0.24 -11.66 19.47
CA ALA A 75 0.49 -11.65 20.90
C ALA A 75 -0.49 -12.52 21.73
N VAL A 76 -1.68 -12.82 21.19
CA VAL A 76 -2.77 -13.50 21.94
C VAL A 76 -2.39 -14.91 22.42
N CYS A 77 -2.09 -15.83 21.50
CA CYS A 77 -1.76 -17.22 21.83
C CYS A 77 -0.90 -17.87 20.73
N ARG A 78 -0.45 -19.12 20.95
CA ARG A 78 0.39 -19.85 19.98
C ARG A 78 -0.33 -20.12 18.65
N GLU A 79 -1.60 -20.49 18.70
CA GLU A 79 -2.41 -20.79 17.51
C GLU A 79 -2.56 -19.55 16.61
N SER A 80 -3.03 -18.46 17.22
CA SER A 80 -3.20 -17.14 16.62
C SER A 80 -1.88 -16.63 15.98
N ARG A 81 -0.75 -16.79 16.68
CA ARG A 81 0.58 -16.45 16.15
C ARG A 81 0.98 -17.33 14.95
N GLY A 82 0.64 -18.61 14.97
CA GLY A 82 0.90 -19.53 13.86
C GLY A 82 0.17 -19.10 12.58
N VAL A 83 -1.10 -18.71 12.70
CA VAL A 83 -1.88 -18.18 11.57
C VAL A 83 -1.26 -16.89 11.02
N TYR A 84 -0.87 -15.97 11.90
CA TYR A 84 -0.23 -14.71 11.52
C TYR A 84 1.10 -14.93 10.77
N LEU A 85 2.01 -15.71 11.36
CA LEU A 85 3.34 -15.97 10.79
C LEU A 85 3.30 -16.88 9.55
N GLY A 86 2.19 -17.55 9.29
CA GLY A 86 1.97 -18.29 8.04
C GLY A 86 1.87 -17.36 6.81
N THR A 87 1.56 -16.08 7.00
CA THR A 87 1.36 -15.13 5.90
C THR A 87 2.20 -13.86 6.01
N TRP A 88 2.52 -13.40 7.21
CA TRP A 88 3.38 -12.23 7.46
C TRP A 88 4.81 -12.67 7.74
N VAL A 89 5.76 -11.99 7.10
CA VAL A 89 7.20 -12.28 7.25
C VAL A 89 7.91 -11.15 7.98
N PRO A 90 8.95 -11.45 8.78
CA PRO A 90 9.83 -10.43 9.35
C PRO A 90 10.43 -9.55 8.25
N PHE A 91 10.49 -8.24 8.49
CA PHE A 91 10.93 -7.26 7.49
C PHE A 91 12.08 -6.38 7.98
N LEU A 92 11.81 -5.25 8.63
CA LEU A 92 12.86 -4.30 9.02
C LEU A 92 12.72 -3.90 10.49
N PRO A 93 13.79 -3.40 11.14
CA PRO A 93 13.68 -2.83 12.48
C PRO A 93 12.68 -1.67 12.52
N ILE A 94 11.91 -1.57 13.60
CA ILE A 94 11.00 -0.45 13.88
C ILE A 94 11.78 0.63 14.60
N HIS A 95 11.60 1.88 14.16
CA HIS A 95 12.15 3.04 14.82
C HIS A 95 11.03 3.97 15.32
N LYS A 96 11.12 4.37 16.59
CA LYS A 96 10.27 5.41 17.17
C LYS A 96 10.73 6.76 16.64
N THR A 97 9.88 7.50 15.94
CA THR A 97 10.16 8.92 15.71
C THR A 97 9.73 9.67 16.97
N SER A 98 10.70 10.13 17.76
CA SER A 98 10.41 10.80 19.03
C SER A 98 9.93 12.24 18.87
N GLU A 99 10.04 12.87 17.69
CA GLU A 99 9.52 14.23 17.48
C GLU A 99 8.98 14.44 16.05
N PRO A 100 7.85 15.15 15.88
CA PRO A 100 7.22 15.33 14.58
C PRO A 100 8.08 16.17 13.63
N HIS A 101 8.67 17.28 14.05
CA HIS A 101 9.29 18.25 13.14
C HIS A 101 10.42 19.03 13.82
N GLY A 102 11.67 18.77 13.43
CA GLY A 102 12.76 19.72 13.65
C GLY A 102 13.97 19.15 14.37
N THR A 103 15.12 19.22 13.68
CA THR A 103 16.49 19.17 14.21
C THR A 103 17.00 17.85 14.84
N ALA A 104 17.95 17.26 14.11
CA ALA A 104 18.93 16.25 14.56
C ALA A 104 18.39 15.04 15.36
N ARG A 105 18.02 14.01 14.58
CA ARG A 105 17.67 12.65 15.00
C ARG A 105 18.66 12.10 16.06
N SER A 106 18.26 12.11 17.32
CA SER A 106 18.79 11.16 18.31
C SER A 106 18.22 9.78 18.00
N VAL A 107 19.11 8.84 17.67
CA VAL A 107 18.74 7.46 17.31
C VAL A 107 18.41 6.71 18.60
N MET A 108 17.12 6.61 18.93
CA MET A 108 16.66 5.71 19.99
C MET A 108 16.71 4.26 19.50
N GLU A 109 17.06 3.34 20.40
CA GLU A 109 17.21 1.91 20.12
C GLU A 109 15.96 1.32 19.46
N SER A 110 16.17 0.35 18.55
CA SER A 110 15.10 -0.30 17.80
C SER A 110 14.09 -0.95 18.74
N SER A 111 12.81 -0.60 18.60
CA SER A 111 11.75 -1.08 19.49
C SER A 111 11.16 -2.44 19.08
N GLY A 112 11.70 -3.07 18.03
CA GLY A 112 11.25 -4.37 17.54
C GLY A 112 11.50 -4.58 16.05
N ILE A 113 10.85 -5.60 15.49
CA ILE A 113 10.90 -5.97 14.07
C ILE A 113 9.51 -5.77 13.48
N SER A 114 9.45 -5.12 12.31
CA SER A 114 8.24 -4.98 11.52
C SER A 114 7.95 -6.25 10.74
N PHE A 115 6.68 -6.44 10.40
CA PHE A 115 6.22 -7.58 9.62
C PHE A 115 5.40 -7.07 8.44
N ILE A 116 5.64 -7.67 7.27
CA ILE A 116 4.96 -7.33 6.02
C ILE A 116 4.32 -8.57 5.42
N ASN A 117 3.14 -8.40 4.84
CA ASN A 117 2.57 -9.36 3.91
C ASN A 117 2.71 -8.79 2.49
N PRO A 118 3.72 -9.22 1.72
CA PRO A 118 4.06 -8.60 0.44
C PRO A 118 2.94 -8.71 -0.61
N ARG A 119 1.95 -9.60 -0.40
CA ARG A 119 0.83 -9.78 -1.34
C ARG A 119 -0.27 -8.74 -1.19
N ILE A 120 -0.46 -8.19 0.00
CA ILE A 120 -1.56 -7.27 0.31
C ILE A 120 -1.09 -5.92 0.83
N ASP A 121 0.05 -5.87 1.52
CA ASP A 121 0.61 -4.62 2.03
C ASP A 121 1.22 -3.80 0.89
N THR A 122 1.16 -2.49 1.04
CA THR A 122 1.80 -1.50 0.17
C THR A 122 3.09 -1.03 0.81
N LEU A 123 4.22 -1.19 0.14
CA LEU A 123 5.48 -0.61 0.59
C LEU A 123 5.53 0.85 0.13
N TYR A 124 5.58 1.79 1.07
CA TYR A 124 5.84 3.19 0.79
C TYR A 124 7.29 3.51 1.12
N ILE A 125 8.05 3.91 0.11
CA ILE A 125 9.45 4.30 0.29
C ILE A 125 9.44 5.83 0.41
N SER A 126 9.86 6.34 1.57
CA SER A 126 9.83 7.76 1.90
C SER A 126 11.25 8.26 2.09
N LEU A 127 11.66 9.19 1.24
CA LEU A 127 13.07 9.46 1.03
C LEU A 127 13.39 10.93 1.22
N SER A 128 14.39 11.18 2.06
CA SER A 128 15.01 12.50 2.13
C SER A 128 15.92 12.69 0.92
N PRO A 129 15.78 13.81 0.18
CA PRO A 129 16.68 14.13 -0.92
C PRO A 129 18.15 14.09 -0.47
N GLY A 130 19.03 13.49 -1.29
CA GLY A 130 20.48 13.50 -1.07
C GLY A 130 21.05 12.33 -0.26
N ILE A 131 20.23 11.49 0.37
CA ILE A 131 20.73 10.33 1.15
C ILE A 131 20.80 9.05 0.30
N ILE A 132 19.98 8.96 -0.74
CA ILE A 132 19.76 7.69 -1.42
C ILE A 132 20.72 7.49 -2.55
N THR A 133 21.28 6.29 -2.59
CA THR A 133 22.03 5.79 -3.73
C THR A 133 21.25 4.64 -4.36
N LEU A 134 21.50 4.36 -5.64
CA LEU A 134 20.98 3.16 -6.30
C LEU A 134 21.36 1.88 -5.53
N ALA A 135 22.54 1.86 -4.89
CA ALA A 135 22.99 0.75 -4.07
C ALA A 135 22.11 0.51 -2.84
N LEU A 136 21.72 1.58 -2.12
CA LEU A 136 20.80 1.47 -0.99
C LEU A 136 19.41 1.02 -1.44
N PHE A 137 18.94 1.51 -2.59
CA PHE A 137 17.65 1.08 -3.13
C PHE A 137 17.67 -0.40 -3.52
N ASN A 138 18.75 -0.85 -4.18
CA ASN A 138 18.95 -2.27 -4.51
C ASN A 138 19.05 -3.15 -3.27
N SER A 139 19.70 -2.68 -2.19
CA SER A 139 19.78 -3.47 -0.95
C SER A 139 18.40 -3.73 -0.34
N LEU A 140 17.48 -2.75 -0.40
CA LEU A 140 16.09 -2.96 -0.01
C LEU A 140 15.39 -3.97 -0.92
N ALA A 141 15.55 -3.82 -2.24
CA ALA A 141 14.87 -4.70 -3.20
C ALA A 141 15.33 -6.15 -3.14
N THR A 142 16.58 -6.40 -2.72
CA THR A 142 17.09 -7.75 -2.46
C THR A 142 16.59 -8.37 -1.16
N HIS A 143 15.83 -7.62 -0.34
CA HIS A 143 15.33 -8.13 0.93
C HIS A 143 14.34 -9.30 0.68
N PRO A 144 14.52 -10.48 1.32
CA PRO A 144 13.71 -11.67 1.05
C PRO A 144 12.20 -11.45 1.21
N ALA A 145 11.80 -10.63 2.18
CA ALA A 145 10.40 -10.28 2.42
C ALA A 145 9.72 -9.58 1.23
N LEU A 146 10.48 -8.95 0.33
CA LEU A 146 9.97 -8.16 -0.79
C LEU A 146 9.96 -8.93 -2.12
N LYS A 147 10.43 -10.19 -2.15
CA LYS A 147 10.46 -11.03 -3.36
C LYS A 147 9.11 -11.08 -4.09
N ASN A 148 8.01 -11.05 -3.33
CA ASN A 148 6.64 -11.12 -3.85
C ASN A 148 5.85 -9.83 -3.62
N LEU A 149 6.52 -8.69 -3.43
CA LEU A 149 5.87 -7.42 -3.16
C LEU A 149 4.94 -7.07 -4.32
N HIS A 150 3.65 -6.88 -4.08
CA HIS A 150 2.68 -6.56 -5.12
C HIS A 150 2.54 -5.06 -5.37
N THR A 151 2.54 -4.24 -4.31
CA THR A 151 2.26 -2.82 -4.42
C THR A 151 3.41 -1.99 -3.86
N LEU A 152 3.96 -1.12 -4.70
CA LEU A 152 5.00 -0.16 -4.36
C LEU A 152 4.46 1.25 -4.52
N LEU A 153 4.68 2.09 -3.52
CA LEU A 153 4.34 3.51 -3.50
C LEU A 153 5.64 4.33 -3.41
N LEU A 154 5.80 5.30 -4.31
CA LEU A 154 6.94 6.24 -4.34
C LEU A 154 6.44 7.68 -4.43
N ASN A 155 7.23 8.63 -3.96
CA ASN A 155 7.08 10.03 -4.33
C ASN A 155 7.66 10.28 -5.74
N TRP A 156 7.09 11.23 -6.48
CA TRP A 156 7.60 11.64 -7.80
C TRP A 156 9.09 12.01 -7.78
N ARG A 157 9.56 12.74 -6.77
CA ARG A 157 10.97 13.17 -6.67
C ARG A 157 11.92 11.98 -6.57
N GLU A 158 11.47 10.93 -5.90
CA GLU A 158 12.23 9.70 -5.70
C GLU A 158 12.32 8.90 -6.98
N MET A 159 11.20 8.80 -7.70
CA MET A 159 11.14 8.18 -9.01
C MET A 159 12.03 8.91 -10.01
N GLU A 160 12.05 10.24 -10.00
CA GLU A 160 12.94 11.05 -10.84
C GLU A 160 14.41 10.81 -10.49
N TYR A 161 14.75 10.74 -9.20
CA TYR A 161 16.11 10.45 -8.75
C TYR A 161 16.58 9.06 -9.20
N LEU A 162 15.73 8.05 -9.04
CA LEU A 162 16.03 6.68 -9.44
C LEU A 162 16.24 6.60 -10.95
N ASN A 163 15.36 7.21 -11.75
CA ASN A 163 15.49 7.22 -13.21
C ASN A 163 16.79 7.86 -13.70
N LYS A 164 17.24 8.95 -13.06
CA LYS A 164 18.53 9.59 -13.38
C LYS A 164 19.71 8.69 -13.03
N SER A 165 19.61 7.97 -11.91
CA SER A 165 20.70 7.16 -11.38
C SER A 165 20.83 5.79 -12.06
N SER A 166 19.74 5.25 -12.58
CA SER A 166 19.63 3.86 -13.01
C SER A 166 19.91 3.61 -14.49
N ARG A 167 20.37 4.62 -15.25
CA ARG A 167 20.62 4.54 -16.70
C ARG A 167 19.43 3.97 -17.51
N GLY A 168 18.21 4.12 -17.01
CA GLY A 168 16.99 3.64 -17.67
C GLY A 168 16.31 2.44 -16.99
N ASP A 169 16.90 1.83 -15.97
CA ASP A 169 16.20 0.81 -15.19
C ASP A 169 15.10 1.45 -14.35
N THR A 170 13.85 1.14 -14.67
CA THR A 170 12.72 1.61 -13.86
C THR A 170 12.75 0.96 -12.48
N PRO A 171 12.25 1.62 -11.41
CA PRO A 171 12.14 1.02 -10.07
C PRO A 171 11.43 -0.34 -10.05
N ILE A 172 10.57 -0.62 -11.02
CA ILE A 172 9.90 -1.91 -11.16
C ILE A 172 10.83 -3.02 -11.63
N ALA A 173 11.83 -2.72 -12.47
CA ALA A 173 12.85 -3.69 -12.85
C ALA A 173 13.63 -4.18 -11.61
N ILE A 174 13.78 -3.29 -10.63
CA ILE A 174 14.44 -3.56 -9.36
C ILE A 174 13.54 -4.44 -8.46
N PHE A 175 12.24 -4.13 -8.37
CA PHE A 175 11.26 -4.95 -7.63
C PHE A 175 10.49 -5.92 -8.52
N GLN A 176 11.13 -7.02 -8.91
CA GLN A 176 10.61 -8.00 -9.89
C GLN A 176 9.22 -8.60 -9.57
N GLY A 177 8.79 -8.60 -8.31
CA GLY A 177 7.46 -9.07 -7.89
C GLY A 177 6.34 -8.03 -8.00
N THR A 178 6.69 -6.76 -8.20
CA THR A 178 5.74 -5.62 -8.18
C THR A 178 4.73 -5.76 -9.31
N ARG A 179 3.45 -5.63 -8.96
CA ARG A 179 2.33 -5.65 -9.91
C ARG A 179 1.72 -4.26 -10.08
N ARG A 180 1.85 -3.42 -9.06
CA ARG A 180 1.32 -2.06 -9.00
C ARG A 180 2.38 -1.11 -8.50
N LEU A 181 2.70 -0.10 -9.29
CA LEU A 181 3.49 1.04 -8.87
C LEU A 181 2.57 2.25 -8.81
N THR A 182 2.48 2.89 -7.65
CA THR A 182 1.81 4.19 -7.51
C THR A 182 2.86 5.24 -7.23
N VAL A 183 2.81 6.35 -7.96
CA VAL A 183 3.68 7.52 -7.74
C VAL A 183 2.81 8.68 -7.29
N VAL A 184 3.11 9.18 -6.09
CA VAL A 184 2.49 10.36 -5.51
C VAL A 184 3.21 11.60 -6.03
N VAL A 185 2.49 12.44 -6.76
CA VAL A 185 2.98 13.72 -7.26
C VAL A 185 2.52 14.80 -6.29
N ASN A 186 3.41 15.16 -5.37
CA ASN A 186 3.21 16.31 -4.51
C ASN A 186 3.73 17.55 -5.25
N ASP A 187 2.83 18.43 -5.70
CA ASP A 187 3.22 19.72 -6.29
C ASP A 187 3.60 20.69 -5.16
N THR A 188 4.78 20.47 -4.58
CA THR A 188 5.35 21.31 -3.53
C THR A 188 6.24 22.40 -4.13
N ASN A 189 5.78 23.05 -5.21
CA ASN A 189 6.31 24.33 -5.63
C ASN A 189 5.90 25.39 -4.59
N TYR A 190 6.52 25.34 -3.41
CA TYR A 190 6.45 26.39 -2.41
C TYR A 190 7.28 27.59 -2.90
N GLY A 191 6.72 28.34 -3.84
CA GLY A 191 7.16 29.72 -4.05
C GLY A 191 6.75 30.56 -2.83
N PRO A 192 7.54 31.56 -2.42
CA PRO A 192 7.33 32.30 -1.17
C PRO A 192 6.08 33.20 -1.12
N ALA A 193 5.20 33.20 -2.14
CA ALA A 193 4.26 34.31 -2.37
C ALA A 193 2.76 33.98 -2.39
N LEU A 194 2.30 32.74 -2.22
CA LEU A 194 0.87 32.41 -2.11
C LEU A 194 0.67 31.26 -1.12
N PRO A 195 -0.47 31.16 -0.41
CA PRO A 195 -0.87 29.93 0.25
C PRO A 195 -1.37 28.95 -0.82
N PRO A 196 -0.57 27.97 -1.27
CA PRO A 196 -1.01 27.07 -2.32
C PRO A 196 -1.82 25.97 -1.65
N ARG A 197 -3.03 25.69 -2.16
CA ARG A 197 -3.66 24.40 -1.86
C ARG A 197 -2.79 23.33 -2.52
N PRO A 198 -2.18 22.39 -1.77
CA PRO A 198 -1.37 21.35 -2.38
C PRO A 198 -2.27 20.51 -3.29
N LYS A 199 -2.00 20.55 -4.59
CA LYS A 199 -2.60 19.59 -5.53
C LYS A 199 -1.79 18.30 -5.39
N VAL A 200 -2.42 17.29 -4.82
CA VAL A 200 -1.84 15.95 -4.76
C VAL A 200 -2.39 15.17 -5.94
N GLY A 201 -1.53 14.87 -6.90
CA GLY A 201 -1.86 13.99 -8.02
C GLY A 201 -1.40 12.57 -7.73
N ILE A 202 -2.23 11.56 -8.02
CA ILE A 202 -1.84 10.16 -7.90
C ILE A 202 -1.78 9.55 -9.30
N LYS A 203 -0.64 8.98 -9.66
CA LYS A 203 -0.48 8.22 -10.91
C LYS A 203 -0.20 6.77 -10.58
N THR A 204 -0.91 5.84 -11.19
CA THR A 204 -0.74 4.40 -10.95
C THR A 204 -0.45 3.67 -12.27
N TRP A 205 0.61 2.88 -12.26
CA TRP A 205 1.00 1.99 -13.35
C TRP A 205 0.75 0.54 -12.93
N PHE A 206 0.28 -0.26 -13.88
CA PHE A 206 0.06 -1.69 -13.70
C PHE A 206 1.08 -2.45 -14.55
N VAL A 207 1.67 -3.48 -13.94
CA VAL A 207 2.61 -4.39 -14.61
C VAL A 207 1.80 -5.56 -15.16
N PRO A 208 1.79 -5.81 -16.48
CA PRO A 208 1.20 -7.03 -17.02
C PRO A 208 1.97 -8.23 -16.46
N GLN A 209 1.28 -9.24 -15.94
CA GLN A 209 1.95 -10.49 -15.59
C GLN A 209 2.51 -11.13 -16.85
N ARG A 210 3.78 -11.57 -16.82
CA ARG A 210 4.48 -12.17 -17.96
C ARG A 210 3.61 -13.22 -18.66
N GLY A 211 3.45 -13.03 -19.97
CA GLY A 211 2.64 -13.84 -20.88
C GLY A 211 2.41 -13.13 -22.24
N HIS A 212 2.49 -11.80 -22.27
CA HIS A 212 2.50 -11.01 -23.51
C HIS A 212 3.68 -10.05 -23.51
N ALA A 213 4.55 -10.17 -24.50
CA ALA A 213 5.70 -9.29 -24.75
C ALA A 213 5.29 -7.94 -25.37
N GLU A 214 4.16 -7.38 -24.96
CA GLU A 214 3.70 -6.07 -25.42
C GLU A 214 3.88 -5.05 -24.29
N GLY A 215 4.48 -3.92 -24.64
CA GLY A 215 4.94 -2.90 -23.71
C GLY A 215 3.90 -2.38 -22.72
N TRP A 216 4.42 -1.73 -21.68
CA TRP A 216 3.69 -1.08 -20.60
C TRP A 216 2.50 -0.25 -21.10
N ARG A 217 1.27 -0.64 -20.74
CA ARG A 217 0.09 0.21 -20.96
C ARG A 217 -0.02 1.22 -19.82
N ARG A 218 0.32 2.48 -20.11
CA ARG A 218 0.04 3.63 -19.25
C ARG A 218 -1.47 3.80 -19.14
N ARG A 219 -2.06 3.57 -17.97
CA ARG A 219 -3.39 4.10 -17.64
C ARG A 219 -3.17 5.46 -16.99
N GLU A 220 -3.32 6.53 -17.77
CA GLU A 220 -3.43 7.86 -17.18
C GLU A 220 -4.86 8.02 -16.65
N VAL A 221 -4.98 8.32 -15.36
CA VAL A 221 -6.17 9.02 -14.86
C VAL A 221 -5.94 10.48 -15.23
N LYS A 222 -6.57 10.94 -16.32
CA LYS A 222 -6.51 12.35 -16.73
C LYS A 222 -7.62 13.09 -16.01
N GLU A 223 -7.23 14.06 -15.20
CA GLU A 223 -8.05 15.26 -15.02
C GLU A 223 -7.19 16.52 -15.20
N VAL A 224 -7.88 17.57 -15.63
CA VAL A 224 -7.47 18.85 -16.22
C VAL A 224 -6.09 19.39 -15.82
N MET A 225 -5.18 19.42 -16.80
CA MET A 225 -4.26 20.56 -17.02
C MET A 225 -4.05 20.70 -18.53
N GLY A 226 -4.68 21.73 -19.12
CA GLY A 226 -4.43 22.15 -20.48
C GLY A 226 -2.95 22.49 -20.68
N GLY A 227 -2.36 21.95 -21.74
CA GLY A 227 -1.16 22.52 -22.38
C GLY A 227 0.18 22.23 -21.73
N PHE A 228 0.62 20.97 -21.63
CA PHE A 228 2.06 20.69 -21.49
C PHE A 228 2.55 19.34 -22.03
N TRP A 229 1.95 18.80 -23.11
CA TRP A 229 2.49 17.60 -23.77
C TRP A 229 2.40 17.73 -25.29
N LYS A 230 3.47 18.24 -25.89
CA LYS A 230 3.69 18.21 -27.36
C LYS A 230 4.97 17.46 -27.76
N ARG A 231 5.56 16.62 -26.89
CA ARG A 231 6.85 15.96 -27.17
C ARG A 231 6.88 14.43 -27.18
N PHE A 232 5.76 13.74 -26.99
CA PHE A 232 5.72 12.27 -27.16
C PHE A 232 4.42 11.88 -27.84
N GLY A 233 4.53 11.44 -29.10
CA GLY A 233 3.41 11.29 -30.03
C GLY A 233 2.54 10.05 -29.82
N GLY A 234 1.27 10.20 -30.24
CA GLY A 234 0.53 9.26 -31.10
C GLY A 234 -0.01 7.96 -30.49
N LEU A 235 -1.28 7.97 -30.06
CA LEU A 235 -2.40 7.10 -30.50
C LEU A 235 -3.52 7.18 -29.45
N VAL A 236 -4.67 7.72 -29.85
CA VAL A 236 -5.82 7.96 -28.97
C VAL A 236 -6.90 6.92 -29.26
N GLY A 237 -7.30 6.19 -28.23
CA GLY A 237 -8.58 5.48 -28.12
C GLY A 237 -9.12 5.72 -26.70
N GLY A 238 -10.38 6.17 -26.60
CA GLY A 238 -10.98 6.77 -25.40
C GLY A 238 -11.17 5.83 -24.21
N TRP A 239 -11.20 6.41 -23.00
CA TRP A 239 -11.46 5.71 -21.73
C TRP A 239 -12.13 6.64 -20.71
N GLU A 240 -12.95 6.02 -19.86
CA GLU A 240 -13.77 6.61 -18.81
C GLU A 240 -12.99 7.01 -17.55
N GLU A 241 -13.59 7.95 -16.81
CA GLU A 241 -13.09 8.63 -15.63
C GLU A 241 -13.64 8.02 -14.33
N GLU A 242 -12.84 8.00 -13.26
CA GLU A 242 -13.31 7.77 -11.89
C GLU A 242 -12.61 8.76 -10.96
N GLU A 243 -13.40 9.62 -10.33
CA GLU A 243 -12.98 10.72 -9.46
C GLU A 243 -12.54 10.18 -8.09
N VAL A 244 -11.40 10.63 -7.55
CA VAL A 244 -10.98 10.35 -6.16
C VAL A 244 -10.80 11.67 -5.43
N GLY A 245 -11.76 12.01 -4.58
CA GLY A 245 -11.78 13.24 -3.78
C GLY A 245 -10.64 13.36 -2.77
N LEU A 246 -10.38 14.61 -2.37
CA LEU A 246 -9.44 14.98 -1.31
C LEU A 246 -9.72 14.19 -0.02
N TYR A 247 -8.64 13.76 0.64
CA TYR A 247 -8.55 12.76 1.71
C TYR A 247 -8.44 11.35 1.12
N GLY A 248 -7.19 10.95 0.87
CA GLY A 248 -6.87 9.70 0.20
C GLY A 248 -7.64 8.51 0.75
N VAL A 249 -8.35 7.82 -0.13
CA VAL A 249 -8.78 6.44 0.04
C VAL A 249 -8.58 5.73 -1.29
N VAL A 250 -7.63 4.80 -1.32
CA VAL A 250 -7.60 3.72 -2.32
C VAL A 250 -8.34 2.56 -1.68
N TRP A 251 -9.45 2.06 -2.24
CA TRP A 251 -9.97 0.66 -2.23
C TRP A 251 -11.34 0.64 -2.98
N ARG A 252 -11.57 -0.17 -4.04
CA ARG A 252 -12.19 -1.51 -3.96
C ARG A 252 -11.98 -2.33 -5.24
N GLY A 253 -11.74 -3.63 -5.06
CA GLY A 253 -12.06 -4.66 -6.04
C GLY A 253 -13.56 -5.01 -5.99
N ARG A 254 -14.13 -5.37 -7.14
CA ARG A 254 -15.51 -5.88 -7.25
C ARG A 254 -15.68 -7.14 -6.38
N GLU A 255 -16.82 -7.22 -5.69
CA GLU A 255 -17.34 -8.47 -5.12
C GLU A 255 -17.33 -9.56 -6.20
N MET A 256 -16.62 -10.66 -5.95
CA MET A 256 -17.05 -11.94 -6.52
C MET A 256 -18.17 -12.44 -5.62
N ARG A 257 -19.37 -12.55 -6.20
CA ARG A 257 -20.44 -13.35 -5.61
C ARG A 257 -20.01 -14.81 -5.66
N TRP A 258 -20.10 -15.49 -4.53
CA TRP A 258 -20.15 -16.95 -4.49
C TRP A 258 -21.54 -17.41 -4.90
#